data_AF-A0A1Z4LX96-F1
#
_entry.id   AF-A0A1Z4LX96-F1
#
_cell.length_a   1.000
_cell.length_b   1.000
_cell.length_c   1.000
_cell.angle_alpha   90.00
_cell.angle_beta   90.00
_cell.angle_gamma   90.00
#
_symmetry.space_group_name_H-M   'P 1'
#
loop_
_entity.id
_entity.type
_entity.pdbx_description
1 polymer ?
#
loop_
_entity_poly.entity_id
_entity_poly.type
_entity_poly.pdbx_seq_one_letter_code
_entity_poly.pdbx_strand_id
1 'polypeptide(L)'
;MTSPSTSTGIFTPSESESTATPAKAKKGGCGTGCNDSSPSVEIDEKTKERIAKHPCYSEEAHHHYARMHVAVAPACNIQCNYCNRKYF
;
A
#
# COMPACT_ATOMS: atom_id res chain seq x y z
N MET A 1 -10.32 -22.97 40.57
CA MET A 1 -9.70 -23.77 39.50
C MET A 1 -9.65 -22.86 38.27
N THR A 2 -8.71 -21.91 38.31
CA THR A 2 -7.51 -21.86 37.44
C THR A 2 -7.86 -21.65 35.97
N SER A 3 -7.72 -20.40 35.57
CA SER A 3 -7.65 -19.88 34.21
C SER A 3 -6.73 -20.69 33.31
N PRO A 4 -6.95 -20.67 31.99
CA PRO A 4 -5.87 -20.70 31.02
C PRO A 4 -5.70 -19.30 30.42
N SER A 5 -4.59 -18.66 30.79
CA SER A 5 -4.06 -17.47 30.13
C SER A 5 -3.54 -17.88 28.75
N THR A 6 -4.30 -17.61 27.69
CA THR A 6 -3.76 -17.71 26.33
C THR A 6 -3.06 -16.39 26.01
N SER A 7 -1.76 -16.38 26.30
CA SER A 7 -0.81 -15.37 25.85
C SER A 7 -0.73 -15.44 24.32
N THR A 8 -1.54 -14.64 23.64
CA THR A 8 -1.36 -14.37 22.22
C THR A 8 -0.48 -13.14 22.12
N GLY A 9 0.82 -13.36 21.89
CA GLY A 9 1.77 -12.31 21.57
C GLY A 9 1.37 -11.64 20.27
N ILE A 10 0.78 -10.45 20.37
CA ILE A 10 0.55 -9.58 19.24
C ILE A 10 1.87 -8.85 18.98
N PHE A 11 2.53 -9.26 17.90
CA PHE A 11 3.59 -8.50 17.26
C PHE A 11 3.03 -7.14 16.85
N THR A 12 3.51 -6.09 17.50
CA THR A 12 3.31 -4.69 17.09
C THR A 12 4.36 -4.32 16.03
N PRO A 13 3.97 -4.02 14.78
CA PRO A 13 4.69 -3.06 13.99
C PRO A 13 3.99 -1.71 14.10
N SER A 14 4.72 -0.75 14.68
CA SER A 14 4.59 0.71 14.56
C SER A 14 3.24 1.28 14.14
N GLU A 15 2.58 1.92 15.10
CA GLU A 15 1.74 3.08 14.86
C GLU A 15 2.53 4.13 14.05
N SER A 16 2.09 4.40 12.82
CA SER A 16 2.35 5.67 12.13
C SER A 16 1.01 6.36 11.90
N GLU A 17 0.62 7.12 12.92
CA GLU A 17 -0.48 8.06 12.91
C GLU A 17 -0.31 9.07 11.76
N SER A 18 -1.29 9.11 10.85
CA SER A 18 -1.33 10.08 9.74
C SER A 18 -2.50 11.03 9.99
N THR A 19 -2.22 12.20 10.55
CA THR A 19 -3.16 13.32 10.70
C THR A 19 -3.34 14.08 9.39
N ALA A 20 -4.57 14.53 9.16
CA ALA A 20 -5.11 15.06 7.90
C ALA A 20 -4.70 16.50 7.50
N THR A 21 -4.78 16.72 6.18
CA THR A 21 -5.01 17.89 5.27
C THR A 21 -5.18 19.33 5.83
N PRO A 22 -4.84 20.41 5.08
CA PRO A 22 -5.79 20.98 4.08
C PRO A 22 -5.18 21.54 2.77
N ALA A 23 -6.04 21.68 1.77
CA ALA A 23 -5.79 22.18 0.41
C ALA A 23 -5.78 23.72 0.29
N LYS A 24 -5.11 24.27 -0.75
CA LYS A 24 -5.43 25.60 -1.32
C LYS A 24 -5.01 25.73 -2.79
N ALA A 25 -5.92 26.22 -3.63
CA ALA A 25 -5.72 26.51 -5.05
C ALA A 25 -5.10 27.91 -5.31
N LYS A 26 -4.31 28.07 -6.38
CA LYS A 26 -4.24 29.30 -7.20
C LYS A 26 -3.61 29.06 -8.59
N LYS A 27 -4.08 29.86 -9.55
CA LYS A 27 -3.78 29.90 -11.00
C LYS A 27 -2.35 30.36 -11.33
N GLY A 28 -1.87 29.98 -12.53
CA GLY A 28 -1.08 30.89 -13.40
C GLY A 28 0.24 30.34 -13.97
N GLY A 29 0.25 30.08 -15.28
CA GLY A 29 1.31 30.39 -16.28
C GLY A 29 2.82 30.14 -16.01
N CYS A 30 3.39 29.27 -16.86
CA CYS A 30 4.74 29.20 -17.45
C CYS A 30 6.00 29.57 -16.64
N GLY A 31 6.91 28.59 -16.50
CA GLY A 31 8.32 28.83 -16.22
C GLY A 31 9.14 27.55 -16.47
N THR A 32 10.00 27.58 -17.50
CA THR A 32 11.03 26.58 -17.77
C THR A 32 12.04 26.54 -16.61
N GLY A 33 12.20 25.38 -15.98
CA GLY A 33 13.15 25.20 -14.87
C GLY A 33 13.22 23.73 -14.42
N CYS A 34 14.11 22.98 -15.06
CA CYS A 34 14.45 21.59 -14.79
C CYS A 34 15.17 21.39 -13.45
N ASN A 35 14.87 20.29 -12.75
CA ASN A 35 15.84 19.33 -12.21
C ASN A 35 15.09 18.13 -11.59
N ASP A 36 15.00 17.01 -12.30
CA ASP A 36 14.62 15.72 -11.70
C ASP A 36 15.86 15.12 -11.01
N SER A 37 16.21 15.68 -9.86
CA SER A 37 17.01 14.94 -8.89
C SER A 37 16.02 14.25 -7.97
N SER A 38 15.30 13.27 -8.54
CA SER A 38 14.69 12.24 -7.71
C SER A 38 15.82 11.66 -6.85
N PRO A 39 15.80 11.76 -5.51
CA PRO A 39 16.77 11.04 -4.71
C PRO A 39 16.62 9.58 -5.12
N SER A 40 17.70 8.97 -5.60
CA SER A 40 17.78 7.53 -5.77
C SER A 40 17.56 6.93 -4.39
N VAL A 41 16.29 6.67 -4.05
CA VAL A 41 15.90 6.09 -2.79
C VAL A 41 16.55 4.72 -2.79
N GLU A 42 17.60 4.54 -2.01
CA GLU A 42 18.25 3.25 -1.89
C GLU A 42 17.24 2.28 -1.29
N ILE A 43 16.71 1.43 -2.16
CA ILE A 43 15.67 0.48 -1.80
C ILE A 43 16.35 -0.69 -1.09
N ASP A 44 15.97 -0.92 0.15
CA ASP A 44 16.46 -2.03 0.97
C ASP A 44 16.48 -3.35 0.19
N GLU A 45 17.57 -4.11 0.30
CA GLU A 45 17.84 -5.31 -0.50
C GLU A 45 16.70 -6.33 -0.41
N LYS A 46 16.09 -6.48 0.78
CA LYS A 46 14.95 -7.38 1.01
C LYS A 46 13.71 -6.96 0.22
N THR A 47 13.52 -5.67 0.02
CA THR A 47 12.40 -5.14 -0.77
C THR A 47 12.62 -5.38 -2.25
N LYS A 48 13.86 -5.27 -2.73
CA LYS A 48 14.23 -5.58 -4.11
C LYS A 48 13.96 -7.05 -4.46
N GLU A 49 14.25 -7.97 -3.55
CA GLU A 49 13.91 -9.39 -3.73
C GLU A 49 12.41 -9.66 -3.78
N ARG A 50 11.62 -8.96 -2.95
CA ARG A 50 10.15 -9.09 -2.95
C ARG A 50 9.57 -8.61 -4.28
N ILE A 51 10.08 -7.51 -4.81
CA ILE A 51 9.67 -6.98 -6.11
C ILE A 51 10.00 -7.99 -7.22
N ALA A 52 11.20 -8.55 -7.23
CA ALA A 52 11.65 -9.49 -8.24
C ALA A 52 10.79 -10.77 -8.33
N LYS A 53 10.22 -11.23 -7.20
CA LYS A 53 9.39 -12.44 -7.13
C LYS A 53 7.89 -12.17 -7.22
N HIS A 54 7.45 -10.91 -7.16
CA HIS A 54 6.03 -10.59 -7.10
C HIS A 54 5.42 -10.47 -8.51
N PRO A 55 4.33 -11.21 -8.80
CA PRO A 55 3.70 -11.25 -10.12
C PRO A 55 2.83 -10.01 -10.39
N CYS A 56 3.22 -8.83 -9.93
CA CYS A 56 2.60 -7.54 -10.28
C CYS A 56 3.64 -6.43 -10.50
N TYR A 57 4.89 -6.66 -10.08
CA TYR A 57 5.95 -5.66 -10.12
C TYR A 57 7.10 -6.05 -11.03
N SER A 58 7.23 -7.34 -11.38
CA SER A 58 8.22 -7.86 -12.34
C SER A 58 7.52 -8.63 -13.46
N GLU A 59 7.80 -8.26 -14.71
CA GLU A 59 7.24 -8.89 -15.91
C GLU A 59 7.59 -10.38 -15.99
N GLU A 60 8.85 -10.73 -15.71
CA GLU A 60 9.31 -12.12 -15.70
C GLU A 60 8.58 -12.94 -14.63
N ALA A 61 8.31 -12.35 -13.47
CA ALA A 61 7.66 -13.05 -12.36
C ALA A 61 6.18 -13.35 -12.63
N HIS A 62 5.49 -12.59 -13.49
CA HIS A 62 4.10 -12.83 -13.85
C HIS A 62 3.85 -14.21 -14.48
N HIS A 63 4.86 -14.77 -15.15
CA HIS A 63 4.76 -16.05 -15.82
C HIS A 63 5.18 -17.24 -14.94
N HIS A 64 5.86 -16.97 -13.83
CA HIS A 64 6.44 -18.00 -12.96
C HIS A 64 5.77 -18.10 -11.58
N TYR A 65 5.13 -17.02 -11.11
CA TYR A 65 4.54 -16.93 -9.78
C TYR A 65 3.07 -16.50 -9.84
N ALA A 66 2.27 -16.98 -8.88
CA ALA A 66 0.85 -16.68 -8.78
C ALA A 66 0.51 -16.05 -7.43
N ARG A 67 -0.56 -15.25 -7.40
CA ARG A 67 -1.17 -14.71 -6.17
C ARG A 67 -2.63 -15.15 -6.08
N MET A 68 -3.10 -15.44 -4.87
CA MET A 68 -4.50 -15.74 -4.60
C MET A 68 -5.09 -14.66 -3.69
N HIS A 69 -6.26 -14.13 -4.04
CA HIS A 69 -6.98 -13.18 -3.18
C HIS A 69 -8.01 -13.94 -2.33
N VAL A 70 -8.04 -13.66 -1.03
CA VAL A 70 -9.01 -14.25 -0.09
C VAL A 70 -10.03 -13.19 0.29
N ALA A 71 -11.32 -13.52 0.21
CA ALA A 71 -12.42 -12.59 0.49
C ALA A 71 -12.63 -12.40 2.00
N VAL A 72 -11.80 -11.54 2.62
CA VAL A 72 -11.86 -11.24 4.06
C VAL A 72 -12.46 -9.86 4.39
N ALA A 73 -12.66 -9.00 3.39
CA ALA A 73 -13.07 -7.60 3.58
C ALA A 73 -14.45 -7.31 2.94
N PRO A 74 -15.57 -7.48 3.68
CA PRO A 74 -16.93 -7.27 3.17
C PRO A 74 -17.38 -5.79 3.17
N ALA A 75 -16.63 -4.90 3.81
CA ALA A 75 -16.98 -3.49 3.92
C ALA A 75 -15.79 -2.59 3.53
N CYS A 76 -16.11 -1.42 2.97
CA CYS A 76 -15.13 -0.37 2.66
C CYS A 76 -15.57 0.95 3.31
N ASN A 77 -14.61 1.77 3.74
CA ASN A 77 -14.85 3.07 4.38
C ASN A 77 -15.12 4.23 3.40
N ILE A 78 -14.83 4.06 2.12
CA ILE A 78 -15.04 5.07 1.07
C ILE A 78 -16.06 4.61 0.02
N GLN A 79 -16.74 5.57 -0.62
CA GLN A 79 -17.59 5.33 -1.80
C GLN A 79 -16.94 5.94 -3.04
N CYS A 80 -16.49 5.09 -3.96
CA CYS A 80 -16.01 5.54 -5.27
C CYS A 80 -17.17 5.70 -6.25
N ASN A 81 -17.07 6.66 -7.17
CA ASN A 81 -18.10 6.91 -8.20
C ASN A 81 -18.30 5.76 -9.20
N TYR A 82 -17.37 4.81 -9.26
CA TYR A 82 -17.39 3.68 -10.19
C TYR A 82 -17.61 2.32 -9.50
N CYS A 83 -17.78 2.29 -8.17
CA CYS A 83 -17.94 1.06 -7.42
C CYS A 83 -19.41 0.88 -7.00
N ASN A 84 -20.00 -0.27 -7.34
CA ASN A 84 -21.31 -0.67 -6.83
C ASN A 84 -21.17 -1.82 -5.84
N ARG A 85 -21.46 -1.55 -4.56
CA ARG A 85 -21.25 -2.50 -3.45
C ARG A 85 -22.44 -3.43 -3.19
N LYS A 86 -23.57 -3.22 -3.85
CA LYS A 86 -24.76 -4.08 -3.70
C LYS A 86 -24.67 -5.37 -4.53
N TYR A 87 -23.82 -5.37 -5.54
CA TYR A 87 -23.57 -6.51 -6.40
C TYR A 87 -22.12 -6.93 -6.12
N PHE A 88 -21.96 -7.86 -5.17
CA PHE A 88 -20.68 -8.53 -4.95
C PHE A 88 -20.47 -9.61 -6.01
#